data_AF-A0A015K1D1-F1
#
_entry.id   AF-A0A015K1D1-F1
#
_cell.length_a   1.000
_cell.length_b   1.000
_cell.length_c   1.000
_cell.angle_alpha   90.00
_cell.angle_beta   90.00
_cell.angle_gamma   90.00
#
_symmetry.space_group_name_H-M   'P 1'
#
loop_
_entity.id
_entity.type
_entity.pdbx_description
1 polymer ?
#
loop_
_entity_poly.entity_id
_entity_poly.type
_entity_poly.pdbx_seq_one_letter_code
_entity_poly.pdbx_strand_id
1 'polypeptide(L)'
;MNIDNNSFDLMQPSPVPILFIPFKNNEYECNNCGNLYSKTLKFEQKYCKNCLLKYKYTTGSNTYLDVHIIMTNNAQCIEHKATRNNFCTINIQEWCKYCSEISYFRQVFSDYLSFINTKPFNYEVCDKHLSKRGPQYYQLSFGWVESTILSKKSVLIIYLPWWDNHDRCSICPRELDYIQQESKFHCQKWCSHCFIIYIGCSYCLTTNIIIGITNQSQCKNCKRVSFLNIDISGNCIIDEFLFSIKIENKNHHFIADYVNKDPFNVYRFIRSKFYSGINSIIWIPYSQIRNLKKIAEGGFSVIYKATWSVSSYPYFIDVAVKKLINSQDISKDVLNELKSLYQCNDGNNWIIGCYGITQDP
;
A
#
# COMPACT_ATOMS: atom_id res chain seq x y z
N MET A 1 28.37 11.85 11.85
CA MET A 1 29.11 12.53 10.76
C MET A 1 28.14 12.70 9.60
N ASN A 2 27.83 13.95 9.28
CA ASN A 2 26.89 14.36 8.26
C ASN A 2 27.38 13.91 6.87
N ILE A 3 26.50 13.27 6.11
CA ILE A 3 26.60 13.22 4.65
C ILE A 3 25.28 13.78 4.12
N ASP A 4 25.14 15.10 4.28
CA ASP A 4 24.31 15.90 3.39
C ASP A 4 25.25 16.43 2.31
N ASN A 5 25.11 15.91 1.09
CA ASN A 5 25.31 16.62 -0.18
C ASN A 5 25.42 15.60 -1.32
N ASN A 6 24.26 15.14 -1.76
CA ASN A 6 24.08 14.73 -3.14
C ASN A 6 22.85 15.48 -3.64
N SER A 7 23.07 16.65 -4.24
CA SER A 7 22.05 17.45 -4.89
C SER A 7 21.59 16.72 -6.16
N PHE A 8 20.68 15.78 -5.99
CA PHE A 8 19.87 15.26 -7.09
C PHE A 8 18.56 16.05 -7.07
N ASP A 9 18.17 16.63 -8.20
CA ASP A 9 16.93 17.39 -8.36
C ASP A 9 15.73 16.56 -7.87
N LEU A 10 15.40 16.70 -6.57
CA LEU A 10 14.13 16.29 -6.01
C LEU A 10 13.09 17.09 -6.76
N MET A 11 12.23 16.40 -7.51
CA MET A 11 11.10 17.06 -8.15
C MET A 11 10.36 17.89 -7.13
N GLN A 12 10.10 19.14 -7.49
CA GLN A 12 9.41 20.06 -6.61
C GLN A 12 8.03 19.51 -6.29
N PRO A 13 7.57 19.58 -5.03
CA PRO A 13 6.19 19.25 -4.71
C PRO A 13 5.25 20.08 -5.58
N SER A 14 4.26 19.44 -6.18
CA SER A 14 3.21 20.13 -6.91
C SER A 14 2.50 21.13 -5.97
N PRO A 15 2.10 22.32 -6.45
CA PRO A 15 1.31 23.27 -5.66
C PRO A 15 -0.12 22.78 -5.43
N VAL A 16 -0.64 21.94 -6.33
CA VAL A 16 -1.98 21.32 -6.26
C VAL A 16 -1.87 19.79 -6.28
N PRO A 17 -2.80 19.04 -5.69
CA PRO A 17 -2.71 17.58 -5.68
C PRO A 17 -2.85 17.00 -7.09
N ILE A 18 -2.03 15.98 -7.40
CA ILE A 18 -2.10 15.21 -8.63
C ILE A 18 -3.20 14.15 -8.48
N LEU A 19 -4.37 14.44 -9.05
CA LEU A 19 -5.59 13.63 -8.89
C LEU A 19 -5.99 12.89 -10.16
N PHE A 20 -5.19 12.97 -11.22
CA PHE A 20 -5.46 12.28 -12.48
C PHE A 20 -4.88 10.85 -12.52
N ILE A 21 -4.07 10.44 -11.53
CA ILE A 21 -3.57 9.07 -11.39
C ILE A 21 -4.33 8.39 -10.23
N PRO A 22 -4.92 7.21 -10.42
CA PRO A 22 -5.61 6.51 -9.34
C PRO A 22 -4.64 5.97 -8.29
N PHE A 23 -5.06 5.98 -7.03
CA PHE A 23 -4.40 5.20 -5.97
C PHE A 23 -4.93 3.77 -5.89
N LYS A 24 -6.19 3.57 -6.29
CA LYS A 24 -6.85 2.27 -6.41
C LYS A 24 -6.87 1.84 -7.87
N ASN A 25 -5.87 1.04 -8.28
CA ASN A 25 -5.67 0.74 -9.70
C ASN A 25 -6.76 -0.14 -10.32
N ASN A 26 -7.59 -0.82 -9.53
CA ASN A 26 -8.71 -1.63 -10.06
C ASN A 26 -9.95 -0.79 -10.43
N GLU A 27 -9.99 0.51 -10.12
CA GLU A 27 -11.07 1.41 -10.56
C GLU A 27 -11.01 1.69 -12.07
N TYR A 28 -12.19 1.76 -12.70
CA TYR A 28 -12.32 2.09 -14.13
C TYR A 28 -12.60 3.56 -14.37
N GLU A 29 -13.31 4.20 -13.46
CA GLU A 29 -13.72 5.61 -13.56
C GLU A 29 -12.89 6.50 -12.65
N CYS A 30 -12.65 7.73 -13.09
CA CYS A 30 -11.89 8.71 -12.35
C CYS A 30 -12.71 9.30 -11.22
N ASN A 31 -12.28 9.08 -9.97
CA ASN A 31 -12.94 9.61 -8.76
C ASN A 31 -13.12 11.14 -8.75
N ASN A 32 -12.32 11.88 -9.54
CA ASN A 32 -12.44 13.33 -9.65
C ASN A 32 -13.51 13.80 -10.65
N CYS A 33 -13.77 13.06 -11.73
CA CYS A 33 -14.61 13.56 -12.83
C CYS A 33 -15.58 12.54 -13.46
N GLY A 34 -15.60 11.29 -12.98
CA GLY A 34 -16.43 10.20 -13.49
C GLY A 34 -16.04 9.63 -14.86
N ASN A 35 -15.09 10.25 -15.58
CA ASN A 35 -14.65 9.73 -16.88
C ASN A 35 -13.78 8.48 -16.71
N LEU A 36 -13.83 7.58 -17.70
CA LEU A 36 -12.98 6.40 -17.74
C LEU A 36 -11.50 6.76 -17.75
N TYR A 37 -10.70 6.02 -16.98
CA TYR A 37 -9.26 6.10 -17.04
C TYR A 37 -8.75 5.63 -18.40
N SER A 38 -7.79 6.37 -18.96
CA SER A 38 -6.95 5.94 -20.07
C SER A 38 -5.74 5.17 -19.54
N LYS A 39 -5.12 4.35 -20.40
CA LYS A 39 -3.84 3.69 -20.12
C LYS A 39 -2.72 4.36 -20.90
N THR A 40 -1.53 4.43 -20.32
CA THR A 40 -0.31 4.85 -21.03
C THR A 40 0.12 3.80 -22.05
N LEU A 41 0.90 4.21 -23.06
CA LEU A 41 1.37 3.30 -24.11
C LEU A 41 2.28 2.20 -23.57
N LYS A 42 3.15 2.54 -22.60
CA LYS A 42 4.02 1.59 -21.89
C LYS A 42 3.49 1.38 -20.47
N PHE A 43 3.64 0.14 -19.97
CA PHE A 43 3.31 -0.27 -18.60
C PHE A 43 1.83 -0.17 -18.19
N GLU A 44 0.93 0.21 -19.10
CA GLU A 44 -0.51 0.29 -18.86
C GLU A 44 -0.92 1.13 -17.63
N GLN A 45 -0.17 2.16 -17.30
CA GLN A 45 -0.47 3.01 -16.15
C GLN A 45 -1.78 3.75 -16.39
N LYS A 46 -2.70 3.67 -15.43
CA LYS A 46 -3.98 4.37 -15.52
C LYS A 46 -3.80 5.86 -15.24
N TYR A 47 -4.45 6.70 -16.04
CA TYR A 47 -4.56 8.14 -15.81
C TYR A 47 -5.79 8.74 -16.50
N CYS A 48 -6.32 9.84 -15.97
CA CYS A 48 -7.48 10.52 -16.54
C CYS A 48 -7.04 11.68 -17.44
N LYS A 49 -7.27 11.55 -18.76
CA LYS A 49 -6.92 12.57 -19.76
C LYS A 49 -7.56 13.94 -19.45
N ASN A 50 -8.82 13.97 -19.00
CA ASN A 50 -9.54 15.21 -18.69
C ASN A 50 -8.96 15.91 -17.45
N CYS A 51 -8.68 15.16 -16.38
CA CYS A 51 -8.07 15.70 -15.18
C CYS A 51 -6.63 16.14 -15.42
N LEU A 52 -5.87 15.43 -16.27
CA LEU A 52 -4.53 15.83 -16.69
C LEU A 52 -4.54 17.16 -17.43
N LEU A 53 -5.49 17.34 -18.35
CA LEU A 53 -5.67 18.60 -19.07
C LEU A 53 -5.94 19.76 -18.11
N LYS A 54 -6.86 19.56 -17.15
CA LYS A 54 -7.16 20.56 -16.12
C LYS A 54 -5.92 20.86 -15.25
N TYR A 55 -5.17 19.84 -14.86
CA TYR A 55 -3.95 19.98 -14.07
C TYR A 55 -2.89 20.81 -14.80
N LYS A 56 -2.66 20.53 -16.10
CA LYS A 56 -1.73 21.28 -16.96
C LYS A 56 -2.02 22.78 -16.95
N TYR A 57 -3.28 23.18 -17.15
CA TYR A 57 -3.71 24.59 -17.11
C TYR A 57 -3.58 25.22 -15.72
N THR A 58 -3.68 24.42 -14.66
CA THR A 58 -3.62 24.92 -13.28
C THR A 58 -2.19 25.21 -12.84
N THR A 59 -1.23 24.35 -13.19
CA THR A 59 0.15 24.46 -12.70
C THR A 59 1.05 25.32 -13.59
N GLY A 60 0.82 25.35 -14.90
CA GLY A 60 1.62 26.12 -15.86
C GLY A 60 3.12 25.76 -15.91
N SER A 61 3.55 24.71 -15.20
CA SER A 61 4.95 24.29 -15.05
C SER A 61 5.09 22.80 -15.34
N ASN A 62 6.30 22.38 -15.67
CA ASN A 62 6.69 21.00 -15.98
C ASN A 62 7.59 20.35 -14.92
N THR A 63 7.88 21.05 -13.82
CA THR A 63 8.85 20.58 -12.81
C THR A 63 8.26 19.59 -11.80
N TYR A 64 6.93 19.41 -11.79
CA TYR A 64 6.20 18.63 -10.79
C TYR A 64 5.86 17.20 -11.20
N LEU A 65 6.00 16.86 -12.49
CA LEU A 65 5.64 15.56 -13.05
C LEU A 65 6.70 15.08 -14.05
N ASP A 66 7.25 13.88 -13.83
CA ASP A 66 8.14 13.22 -14.79
C ASP A 66 7.28 12.31 -15.68
N VAL A 67 6.98 12.82 -16.86
CA VAL A 67 6.10 12.19 -17.85
C VAL A 67 6.82 12.12 -19.18
N HIS A 68 6.76 10.97 -19.84
CA HIS A 68 7.28 10.81 -21.20
C HIS A 68 6.11 10.83 -22.17
N ILE A 69 6.17 11.72 -23.16
CA ILE A 69 5.10 11.97 -24.13
C ILE A 69 5.62 11.67 -25.53
N ILE A 70 4.85 10.94 -26.32
CA ILE A 70 5.16 10.66 -27.72
C ILE A 70 4.16 11.44 -28.59
N MET A 71 4.67 12.24 -29.52
CA MET A 71 3.82 12.87 -30.52
C MET A 71 3.34 11.83 -31.53
N THR A 72 2.05 11.93 -31.88
CA THR A 72 1.44 11.10 -32.91
C THR A 72 1.30 11.90 -34.21
N ASN A 73 1.42 11.22 -35.35
CA ASN A 73 1.27 11.84 -36.67
C ASN A 73 -0.20 12.14 -37.01
N ASN A 74 -0.93 12.79 -36.11
CA ASN A 74 -2.33 13.16 -36.34
C ASN A 74 -2.42 14.52 -37.03
N ALA A 75 -2.95 14.54 -38.25
CA ALA A 75 -3.07 15.73 -39.07
C ALA A 75 -4.04 16.79 -38.51
N GLN A 76 -4.94 16.40 -37.59
CA GLN A 76 -6.02 17.23 -37.04
C GLN A 76 -5.56 18.29 -36.01
N CYS A 77 -4.32 18.22 -35.54
CA CYS A 77 -3.78 19.15 -34.55
C CYS A 77 -3.12 20.36 -35.25
N ILE A 78 -3.80 21.52 -35.17
CA ILE A 78 -3.36 22.79 -35.79
C ILE A 78 -2.24 23.45 -34.96
N GLU A 79 -2.35 23.42 -33.62
CA GLU A 79 -1.40 24.06 -32.69
C GLU A 79 0.04 23.56 -32.86
N HIS A 80 0.24 22.27 -33.16
CA HIS A 80 1.56 21.65 -33.25
C HIS A 80 1.95 21.24 -34.68
N LYS A 81 1.41 21.91 -35.71
CA LYS A 81 1.64 21.55 -37.12
C LYS A 81 3.11 21.67 -37.54
N ALA A 82 3.90 22.56 -36.93
CA ALA A 82 5.30 22.82 -37.26
C ALA A 82 6.32 21.91 -36.54
N THR A 83 5.95 21.25 -35.44
CA THR A 83 6.85 20.43 -34.60
C THR A 83 6.69 18.92 -34.82
N ARG A 84 5.95 18.48 -35.86
CA ARG A 84 5.60 17.08 -36.16
C ARG A 84 6.76 16.13 -36.48
N ASN A 85 8.01 16.61 -36.52
CA ASN A 85 9.17 15.78 -36.87
C ASN A 85 9.64 14.94 -35.68
N ASN A 86 8.95 13.84 -35.33
CA ASN A 86 9.47 12.78 -34.43
C ASN A 86 10.25 13.26 -33.18
N PHE A 87 9.58 13.95 -32.26
CA PHE A 87 10.15 14.25 -30.95
C PHE A 87 9.22 13.74 -29.86
N CYS A 88 9.77 12.90 -28.98
CA CYS A 88 9.15 12.69 -27.69
C CYS A 88 9.65 13.79 -26.74
N THR A 89 8.86 14.13 -25.74
CA THR A 89 9.14 15.23 -24.80
C THR A 89 8.87 14.78 -23.37
N ILE A 90 9.57 15.41 -22.42
CA ILE A 90 9.31 15.26 -20.99
C ILE A 90 8.48 16.43 -20.42
N ASN A 91 8.19 17.42 -21.26
CA ASN A 91 7.49 18.63 -20.86
C ASN A 91 5.96 18.40 -20.93
N ILE A 92 5.30 18.27 -19.78
CA ILE A 92 3.83 18.10 -19.74
C ILE A 92 3.07 19.26 -20.41
N GLN A 93 3.68 20.45 -20.50
CA GLN A 93 3.04 21.60 -21.16
C GLN A 93 2.95 21.43 -22.68
N GLU A 94 3.74 20.54 -23.27
CA GLU A 94 3.67 20.19 -24.69
C GLU A 94 2.66 19.07 -24.97
N TRP A 95 2.11 18.44 -23.93
CA TRP A 95 1.08 17.42 -24.12
C TRP A 95 -0.19 18.01 -24.72
N CYS A 96 -0.68 17.35 -25.78
CA CYS A 96 -1.92 17.64 -26.46
C CYS A 96 -2.75 16.37 -26.63
N LYS A 97 -3.99 16.40 -26.15
CA LYS A 97 -4.92 15.26 -26.21
C LYS A 97 -5.25 14.74 -27.61
N TYR A 98 -4.95 15.51 -28.68
CA TYR A 98 -5.29 15.15 -30.07
C TYR A 98 -4.10 14.64 -30.90
N CYS A 99 -2.87 15.05 -30.57
CA CYS A 99 -1.67 14.77 -31.36
C CYS A 99 -0.50 14.25 -30.52
N SER A 100 -0.76 13.81 -29.30
CA SER A 100 0.25 13.16 -28.46
C SER A 100 -0.39 12.15 -27.52
N GLU A 101 0.38 11.13 -27.17
CA GLU A 101 0.00 10.11 -26.19
C GLU A 101 1.04 10.06 -25.07
N ILE A 102 0.56 9.77 -23.87
CA ILE A 102 1.45 9.55 -22.72
C ILE A 102 2.09 8.16 -22.88
N SER A 103 3.42 8.15 -23.00
CA SER A 103 4.20 6.92 -23.04
C SER A 103 4.20 6.24 -21.67
N TYR A 104 4.61 6.97 -20.63
CA TYR A 104 4.56 6.54 -19.23
C TYR A 104 4.84 7.74 -18.29
N PHE A 105 4.44 7.61 -17.03
CA PHE A 105 4.86 8.45 -15.91
C PHE A 105 5.97 7.72 -15.15
N ARG A 106 7.11 8.37 -14.91
CA ARG A 106 8.23 7.71 -14.20
C ARG A 106 7.90 7.45 -12.72
N GLN A 107 7.16 8.36 -12.09
CA GLN A 107 6.80 8.28 -10.67
C GLN A 107 5.67 7.28 -10.38
N VAL A 108 5.09 6.61 -11.37
CA VAL A 108 4.00 5.63 -11.17
C VAL A 108 4.52 4.24 -11.50
N PHE A 109 4.40 3.29 -10.58
CA PHE A 109 4.89 1.94 -10.81
C PHE A 109 3.71 1.01 -11.12
N SER A 110 3.68 0.40 -12.31
CA SER A 110 2.61 -0.52 -12.73
C SER A 110 3.21 -1.92 -12.91
N ASP A 111 2.98 -2.77 -11.91
CA ASP A 111 3.42 -4.16 -11.80
C ASP A 111 4.94 -4.44 -11.93
N TYR A 112 5.50 -4.98 -10.84
CA TYR A 112 6.88 -5.48 -10.72
C TYR A 112 7.32 -6.43 -11.85
N LEU A 113 6.39 -7.22 -12.42
CA LEU A 113 6.69 -8.18 -13.49
C LEU A 113 6.88 -7.52 -14.87
N SER A 114 6.29 -6.34 -15.10
CA SER A 114 6.41 -5.65 -16.39
C SER A 114 7.81 -5.06 -16.59
N PHE A 115 8.49 -4.68 -15.50
CA PHE A 115 9.81 -4.07 -15.52
C PHE A 115 10.96 -5.09 -15.62
N ILE A 116 10.80 -6.29 -15.05
CA ILE A 116 11.84 -7.34 -15.04
C ILE A 116 11.87 -8.11 -16.37
N ASN A 117 10.73 -8.36 -16.99
CA ASN A 117 10.67 -9.10 -18.26
C ASN A 117 11.03 -8.26 -19.47
N THR A 118 11.08 -6.94 -19.32
CA THR A 118 11.69 -6.07 -20.32
C THR A 118 13.19 -6.10 -20.10
N LYS A 119 13.91 -6.85 -20.96
CA LYS A 119 15.33 -6.60 -21.28
C LYS A 119 15.61 -5.10 -21.18
N PRO A 120 16.77 -4.65 -20.67
CA PRO A 120 17.07 -3.23 -20.47
C PRO A 120 16.63 -2.50 -21.74
N PHE A 121 15.55 -1.73 -21.64
CA PHE A 121 14.90 -1.17 -22.81
C PHE A 121 16.00 -0.49 -23.62
N ASN A 122 16.13 -0.87 -24.89
CA ASN A 122 16.86 -0.04 -25.82
C ASN A 122 16.13 1.30 -25.82
N TYR A 123 16.69 2.19 -25.02
CA TYR A 123 16.37 3.59 -24.85
C TYR A 123 16.21 4.23 -26.24
N GLU A 124 14.99 4.19 -26.78
CA GLU A 124 14.70 4.70 -28.12
C GLU A 124 14.80 6.22 -28.12
N VAL A 125 15.76 6.71 -28.91
CA VAL A 125 15.98 8.04 -29.52
C VAL A 125 15.93 9.27 -28.61
N CYS A 126 15.00 9.40 -27.67
CA CYS A 126 14.96 10.50 -26.69
C CYS A 126 15.83 10.28 -25.46
N ASP A 127 16.30 9.05 -25.24
CA ASP A 127 16.99 8.64 -24.02
C ASP A 127 18.53 8.72 -24.11
N LYS A 128 19.09 9.35 -25.15
CA LYS A 128 20.56 9.49 -25.29
C LYS A 128 21.23 10.22 -24.12
N HIS A 129 20.50 11.03 -23.36
CA HIS A 129 21.00 11.69 -22.14
C HIS A 129 20.65 10.94 -20.83
N LEU A 130 19.81 9.91 -20.87
CA LEU A 130 19.34 9.17 -19.70
C LEU A 130 20.12 7.87 -19.44
N SER A 131 20.88 7.37 -20.43
CA SER A 131 21.84 6.27 -20.24
C SER A 131 22.92 6.55 -19.18
N LYS A 132 23.05 7.81 -18.72
CA LYS A 132 23.92 8.22 -17.59
C LYS A 132 23.21 8.39 -16.25
N ARG A 133 21.87 8.35 -16.18
CA ARG A 133 21.10 8.53 -14.94
C ARG A 133 20.57 7.17 -14.48
N GLY A 134 21.46 6.42 -13.81
CA GLY A 134 21.24 5.06 -13.34
C GLY A 134 20.25 4.91 -12.17
N PRO A 135 20.25 3.76 -11.46
CA PRO A 135 19.32 3.40 -10.37
C PRO A 135 19.32 4.32 -9.12
N GLN A 136 20.05 5.44 -9.16
CA GLN A 136 20.19 6.39 -8.06
C GLN A 136 18.91 7.20 -7.78
N TYR A 137 17.99 7.35 -8.75
CA TYR A 137 16.70 8.03 -8.57
C TYR A 137 15.65 7.22 -7.79
N TYR A 138 15.85 5.91 -7.67
CA TYR A 138 14.97 5.02 -6.93
C TYR A 138 15.48 4.76 -5.51
N GLN A 139 16.30 5.67 -4.96
CA GLN A 139 16.84 5.49 -3.62
C GLN A 139 15.71 5.48 -2.60
N LEU A 140 15.47 4.30 -2.06
CA LEU A 140 14.58 4.13 -0.93
C LEU A 140 15.23 4.70 0.32
N SER A 141 14.41 5.07 1.27
CA SER A 141 14.89 5.33 2.62
C SER A 141 13.93 4.76 3.64
N PHE A 142 14.38 4.62 4.87
CA PHE A 142 13.56 4.11 5.95
C PHE A 142 13.72 4.99 7.18
N GLY A 143 12.83 4.80 8.14
CA GLY A 143 12.89 5.43 9.45
C GLY A 143 12.00 4.68 10.43
N TRP A 144 11.78 5.31 11.57
CA TRP A 144 10.95 4.78 12.63
C TRP A 144 9.94 5.84 13.05
N VAL A 145 8.69 5.43 13.22
CA VAL A 145 7.61 6.31 13.71
C VAL A 145 6.96 5.68 14.93
N GLU A 146 6.37 6.51 15.80
CA GLU A 146 5.72 6.02 17.01
C GLU A 146 4.48 5.18 16.67
N SER A 147 4.33 4.05 17.36
CA SER A 147 3.12 3.25 17.27
C SER A 147 2.01 3.87 18.10
N THR A 148 0.79 3.88 17.56
CA THR A 148 -0.40 4.30 18.31
C THR A 148 -0.93 3.23 19.25
N ILE A 149 -0.67 1.96 18.95
CA ILE A 149 -1.23 0.83 19.69
C ILE A 149 -0.25 0.39 20.77
N LEU A 150 1.04 0.25 20.44
CA LEU A 150 2.05 -0.18 21.40
C LEU A 150 2.78 1.02 21.99
N SER A 151 2.43 1.39 23.22
CA SER A 151 3.11 2.48 23.94
C SER A 151 4.63 2.26 23.96
N LYS A 152 5.39 3.31 23.64
CA LYS A 152 6.87 3.33 23.61
C LYS A 152 7.54 2.39 22.60
N LYS A 153 6.78 1.81 21.65
CA LYS A 153 7.37 1.07 20.52
C LYS A 153 7.32 1.92 19.25
N SER A 154 8.36 1.78 18.44
CA SER A 154 8.41 2.35 17.11
C SER A 154 8.14 1.29 16.05
N VAL A 155 7.52 1.71 14.95
CA VAL A 155 7.22 0.89 13.79
C VAL A 155 8.06 1.35 12.61
N LEU A 156 8.42 0.41 11.74
CA LEU A 156 9.26 0.68 10.58
C LEU A 156 8.43 1.42 9.52
N ILE A 157 8.96 2.53 9.02
CA ILE A 157 8.44 3.25 7.87
C ILE A 157 9.46 3.20 6.73
N ILE A 158 9.00 2.92 5.51
CA ILE A 158 9.77 2.89 4.28
C ILE A 158 9.21 3.98 3.36
N TYR A 159 10.07 4.85 2.88
CA TYR A 159 9.72 5.94 1.98
C TYR A 159 10.06 5.55 0.55
N LEU A 160 9.01 5.34 -0.25
CA LEU A 160 9.12 5.06 -1.68
C LEU A 160 9.09 6.37 -2.47
N PRO A 161 10.04 6.60 -3.40
CA PRO A 161 10.04 7.78 -4.26
C PRO A 161 9.01 7.70 -5.40
N TRP A 162 8.11 6.70 -5.40
CA TRP A 162 7.06 6.51 -6.40
C TRP A 162 5.68 6.29 -5.77
N TRP A 163 4.66 6.45 -6.61
CA TRP A 163 3.25 6.24 -6.34
C TRP A 163 2.90 4.76 -6.48
N ASP A 164 2.60 4.11 -5.36
CA ASP A 164 2.17 2.72 -5.32
C ASP A 164 0.66 2.64 -5.50
N ASN A 165 0.25 2.15 -6.67
CA ASN A 165 -1.16 1.97 -7.01
C ASN A 165 -1.64 0.51 -6.85
N HIS A 166 -0.80 -0.39 -6.32
CA HIS A 166 -1.15 -1.80 -6.14
C HIS A 166 -2.37 -1.94 -5.22
N ASP A 167 -3.31 -2.80 -5.60
CA ASP A 167 -4.51 -3.08 -4.80
C ASP A 167 -4.32 -4.26 -3.84
N ARG A 168 -3.17 -4.93 -3.88
CA ARG A 168 -2.84 -6.08 -3.02
C ARG A 168 -1.74 -5.78 -2.02
N CYS A 169 -1.82 -6.45 -0.88
CA CYS A 169 -0.81 -6.36 0.16
C CYS A 169 0.55 -6.89 -0.33
N SER A 170 1.64 -6.21 0.06
CA SER A 170 3.00 -6.65 -0.29
C SER A 170 3.45 -7.90 0.47
N ILE A 171 2.73 -8.29 1.52
CA ILE A 171 3.05 -9.46 2.35
C ILE A 171 2.14 -10.63 2.00
N CYS A 172 0.81 -10.45 2.07
CA CYS A 172 -0.16 -11.52 1.82
C CYS A 172 -0.94 -11.30 0.51
N PRO A 173 -1.63 -12.31 -0.04
CA PRO A 173 -2.34 -12.17 -1.32
C PRO A 173 -3.66 -11.39 -1.23
N ARG A 174 -4.01 -10.80 -0.08
CA ARG A 174 -5.29 -10.11 0.14
C ARG A 174 -5.32 -8.74 -0.53
N GLU A 175 -6.50 -8.34 -0.99
CA GLU A 175 -6.78 -6.96 -1.40
C GLU A 175 -6.64 -6.01 -0.20
N LEU A 176 -6.24 -4.77 -0.46
CA LEU A 176 -6.07 -3.73 0.52
C LEU A 176 -7.40 -3.03 0.80
N ASP A 177 -7.63 -2.76 2.09
CA ASP A 177 -8.75 -1.97 2.56
C ASP A 177 -8.41 -0.49 2.33
N TYR A 178 -9.24 0.23 1.58
CA TYR A 178 -9.05 1.65 1.33
C TYR A 178 -9.72 2.47 2.41
N ILE A 179 -8.95 3.35 3.06
CA ILE A 179 -9.47 4.19 4.13
C ILE A 179 -10.29 5.31 3.46
N GLN A 180 -11.60 5.31 3.70
CA GLN A 180 -12.47 6.39 3.28
C GLN A 180 -12.12 7.63 4.09
N GLN A 181 -11.75 8.70 3.39
CA GLN A 181 -11.70 10.03 3.98
C GLN A 181 -12.96 10.78 3.55
N GLU A 182 -13.37 11.78 4.34
CA GLU A 182 -14.40 12.73 3.92
C GLU A 182 -14.03 13.44 2.59
N SER A 183 -12.73 13.42 2.23
CA SER A 183 -12.26 13.75 0.90
C SER A 183 -12.49 12.60 -0.08
N LYS A 184 -13.05 12.88 -1.26
CA LYS A 184 -13.36 11.90 -2.32
C LYS A 184 -12.14 11.15 -2.90
N PHE A 185 -10.96 11.26 -2.30
CA PHE A 185 -9.71 10.75 -2.83
C PHE A 185 -9.01 9.83 -1.84
N HIS A 186 -8.96 8.55 -2.18
CA HIS A 186 -8.16 7.59 -1.42
C HIS A 186 -6.67 7.86 -1.65
N CYS A 187 -5.97 8.26 -0.60
CA CYS A 187 -4.50 8.28 -0.55
C CYS A 187 -3.97 7.32 0.52
N GLN A 188 -4.84 6.51 1.11
CA GLN A 188 -4.53 5.64 2.23
C GLN A 188 -5.21 4.29 2.02
N LYS A 189 -4.42 3.23 2.14
CA LYS A 189 -4.87 1.85 2.05
C LYS A 189 -4.06 1.00 3.02
N TRP A 190 -4.61 -0.08 3.52
CA TRP A 190 -3.92 -0.92 4.49
C TRP A 190 -4.36 -2.37 4.40
N CYS A 191 -3.60 -3.26 5.02
CA CYS A 191 -3.97 -4.66 5.17
C CYS A 191 -4.18 -4.95 6.65
N SER A 192 -5.43 -5.14 7.04
CA SER A 192 -5.82 -5.57 8.40
C SER A 192 -5.16 -6.88 8.82
N HIS A 193 -4.91 -7.79 7.88
CA HIS A 193 -4.24 -9.05 8.18
C HIS A 193 -2.73 -8.91 8.41
N CYS A 194 -2.03 -8.00 7.73
CA CYS A 194 -0.58 -7.85 7.87
C CYS A 194 -0.15 -6.63 8.69
N PHE A 195 -1.09 -5.79 9.11
CA PHE A 195 -0.84 -4.48 9.74
C PHE A 195 0.20 -3.66 8.97
N ILE A 196 0.00 -3.56 7.67
CA ILE A 196 0.83 -2.74 6.79
C ILE A 196 -0.04 -1.64 6.16
N ILE A 197 0.44 -0.41 6.26
CA ILE A 197 -0.27 0.79 5.80
C ILE A 197 0.51 1.42 4.65
N TYR A 198 -0.20 1.90 3.63
CA TYR A 198 0.35 2.61 2.49
C TYR A 198 -0.29 4.00 2.45
N ILE A 199 0.53 5.04 2.45
CA ILE A 199 0.08 6.43 2.45
C ILE A 199 0.73 7.14 1.27
N GLY A 200 -0.08 7.47 0.28
CA GLY A 200 0.32 8.26 -0.88
C GLY A 200 0.33 9.76 -0.57
N CYS A 201 1.36 10.46 -1.04
CA CYS A 201 1.34 11.92 -1.14
C CYS A 201 1.04 12.37 -2.57
N SER A 202 -0.19 12.81 -2.83
CA SER A 202 -0.63 13.22 -4.17
C SER A 202 0.08 14.47 -4.71
N TYR A 203 0.78 15.22 -3.86
CA TYR A 203 1.57 16.37 -4.30
C TYR A 203 2.96 15.98 -4.83
N CYS A 204 3.49 14.85 -4.37
CA CYS A 204 4.83 14.39 -4.73
C CYS A 204 4.84 13.09 -5.55
N LEU A 205 3.70 12.41 -5.65
CA LEU A 205 3.58 11.05 -6.18
C LEU A 205 4.56 10.08 -5.51
N THR A 206 4.61 10.11 -4.17
CA THR A 206 5.43 9.23 -3.33
C THR A 206 4.55 8.41 -2.41
N THR A 207 5.05 7.28 -1.91
CA THR A 207 4.30 6.41 -0.98
C THR A 207 5.13 6.10 0.25
N ASN A 208 4.53 6.25 1.43
CA ASN A 208 5.09 5.72 2.67
C ASN A 208 4.46 4.35 2.94
N ILE A 209 5.29 3.33 3.12
CA ILE A 209 4.87 2.00 3.60
C ILE A 209 5.22 1.90 5.08
N ILE A 210 4.26 1.60 5.93
CA ILE A 210 4.43 1.46 7.37
C ILE A 210 4.14 0.01 7.73
N ILE A 211 5.13 -0.69 8.26
CA ILE A 211 4.96 -2.04 8.79
C ILE A 211 4.65 -1.88 10.27
N GLY A 212 3.37 -1.66 10.55
CA GLY A 212 2.92 -1.18 11.83
C GLY A 212 1.59 -0.44 11.77
N ILE A 213 1.14 0.00 12.95
CA ILE A 213 0.03 0.94 13.08
C ILE A 213 0.52 2.21 13.76
N THR A 214 0.14 3.34 13.17
CA THR A 214 0.40 4.71 13.63
C THR A 214 -0.78 5.60 13.23
N ASN A 215 -0.94 6.75 13.89
CA ASN A 215 -2.01 7.73 13.63
C ASN A 215 -1.58 8.81 12.65
N GLN A 216 -0.29 8.88 12.31
CA GLN A 216 0.19 9.89 11.39
C GLN A 216 1.44 9.44 10.64
N SER A 217 1.63 10.05 9.48
CA SER A 217 2.85 9.92 8.71
C SER A 217 3.15 11.23 8.00
N GLN A 218 4.44 11.52 7.82
CA GLN A 218 4.88 12.73 7.14
C GLN A 218 5.50 12.36 5.80
N CYS A 219 5.09 13.04 4.73
CA CYS A 219 5.77 12.90 3.44
C CYS A 219 7.20 13.40 3.56
N LYS A 220 8.18 12.58 3.17
CA LYS A 220 9.60 12.94 3.26
C LYS A 220 9.94 14.18 2.43
N ASN A 221 9.32 14.31 1.25
CA ASN A 221 9.65 15.35 0.27
C ASN A 221 8.98 16.69 0.58
N CYS A 222 7.67 16.71 0.85
CA CYS A 222 6.94 17.98 1.07
C CYS A 222 6.57 18.27 2.52
N LYS A 223 6.93 17.38 3.47
CA LYS A 223 6.68 17.53 4.91
C LYS A 223 5.21 17.62 5.33
N ARG A 224 4.26 17.42 4.40
CA ARG A 224 2.82 17.34 4.73
C ARG A 224 2.56 16.12 5.60
N VAL A 225 1.78 16.32 6.66
CA VAL A 225 1.34 15.27 7.58
C VAL A 225 0.02 14.70 7.09
N SER A 226 -0.10 13.38 7.13
CA SER A 226 -1.32 12.63 6.86
C SER A 226 -1.73 11.90 8.12
N PHE A 227 -2.95 12.12 8.60
CA PHE A 227 -3.51 11.43 9.76
C PHE A 227 -4.25 10.17 9.33
N LEU A 228 -4.27 9.17 10.20
CA LEU A 228 -4.85 7.85 10.02
C LEU A 228 -5.72 7.53 11.22
N ASN A 229 -6.94 7.06 10.95
CA ASN A 229 -7.79 6.46 11.96
C ASN A 229 -8.07 5.02 11.53
N ILE A 230 -7.41 4.07 12.19
CA ILE A 230 -7.55 2.64 11.92
C ILE A 230 -8.06 2.00 13.21
N ASP A 231 -9.24 1.40 13.09
CA ASP A 231 -9.85 0.58 14.12
C ASP A 231 -9.95 -0.86 13.58
N ILE A 232 -9.33 -1.83 14.26
CA ILE A 232 -9.28 -3.22 13.79
C ILE A 232 -10.47 -4.01 14.36
N SER A 233 -10.67 -3.92 15.67
CA SER A 233 -11.68 -4.70 16.38
C SER A 233 -12.69 -3.87 17.17
N GLY A 234 -12.51 -2.56 17.30
CA GLY A 234 -13.20 -1.73 18.28
C GLY A 234 -12.63 -1.86 19.69
N ASN A 235 -11.57 -2.67 19.87
CA ASN A 235 -10.97 -2.95 21.16
C ASN A 235 -9.43 -2.83 21.11
N CYS A 236 -8.93 -1.73 21.68
CA CYS A 236 -7.50 -1.42 21.67
C CYS A 236 -6.62 -2.50 22.32
N ILE A 237 -7.15 -3.27 23.28
CA ILE A 237 -6.41 -4.32 23.98
C ILE A 237 -6.21 -5.55 23.08
N ILE A 238 -7.24 -5.98 22.34
CA ILE A 238 -7.11 -7.05 21.34
C ILE A 238 -6.18 -6.61 20.22
N ASP A 239 -6.34 -5.38 19.77
CA ASP A 239 -5.54 -4.81 18.70
C ASP A 239 -4.06 -4.80 19.09
N GLU A 240 -3.75 -4.42 20.34
CA GLU A 240 -2.41 -4.48 20.90
C GLU A 240 -1.85 -5.90 20.92
N PHE A 241 -2.64 -6.88 21.34
CA PHE A 241 -2.23 -8.29 21.36
C PHE A 241 -1.96 -8.83 19.95
N LEU A 242 -2.91 -8.65 19.02
CA LEU A 242 -2.79 -9.11 17.63
C LEU A 242 -1.58 -8.46 16.95
N PHE A 243 -1.32 -7.20 17.29
CA PHE A 243 -0.19 -6.46 16.77
C PHE A 243 1.14 -6.95 17.37
N SER A 244 1.20 -7.22 18.68
CA SER A 244 2.42 -7.69 19.35
C SER A 244 2.88 -9.04 18.80
N ILE A 245 1.96 -9.97 18.55
CA ILE A 245 2.31 -11.31 18.03
C ILE A 245 2.91 -11.24 16.61
N LYS A 246 2.55 -10.23 15.81
CA LYS A 246 3.08 -10.08 14.44
C LYS A 246 4.40 -9.32 14.38
N ILE A 247 4.63 -8.36 15.29
CA ILE A 247 5.85 -7.53 15.32
C ILE A 247 7.01 -8.16 16.11
N GLU A 248 6.76 -9.14 16.99
CA GLU A 248 7.86 -9.88 17.66
C GLU A 248 8.83 -10.59 16.69
N ASN A 249 8.52 -10.58 15.40
CA ASN A 249 9.47 -10.95 14.36
C ASN A 249 10.64 -9.96 14.30
N LYS A 250 11.81 -10.44 14.74
CA LYS A 250 13.13 -9.76 14.75
C LYS A 250 13.58 -9.19 13.40
N ASN A 251 12.76 -9.23 12.34
CA ASN A 251 13.19 -9.00 10.96
C ASN A 251 13.23 -7.54 10.50
N HIS A 252 12.85 -6.58 11.35
CA HIS A 252 12.83 -5.16 10.97
C HIS A 252 14.23 -4.64 10.58
N HIS A 253 15.28 -5.07 11.29
CA HIS A 253 16.66 -4.69 10.97
C HIS A 253 17.09 -5.18 9.59
N PHE A 254 16.64 -6.37 9.16
CA PHE A 254 16.95 -6.89 7.83
C PHE A 254 16.38 -6.03 6.69
N ILE A 255 15.23 -5.36 6.90
CA ILE A 255 14.71 -4.41 5.88
C ILE A 255 15.60 -3.18 5.81
N ALA A 256 15.94 -2.59 6.95
CA ALA A 256 16.81 -1.41 7.01
C ALA A 256 18.11 -1.63 6.21
N ASP A 257 18.72 -2.81 6.35
CA ASP A 257 19.96 -3.17 5.65
C ASP A 257 19.77 -3.48 4.15
N TYR A 258 18.57 -3.86 3.73
CA TYR A 258 18.26 -4.22 2.34
C TYR A 258 17.82 -3.05 1.48
N VAL A 259 17.13 -2.06 2.07
CA VAL A 259 16.57 -0.88 1.40
C VAL A 259 17.60 -0.14 0.54
N ASN A 260 18.89 -0.19 0.92
CA ASN A 260 19.98 0.45 0.18
C ASN A 260 20.59 -0.41 -0.95
N LYS A 261 20.26 -1.70 -1.04
CA LYS A 261 20.89 -2.65 -1.97
C LYS A 261 20.16 -2.76 -3.30
N ASP A 262 18.83 -2.87 -3.25
CA ASP A 262 18.02 -3.08 -4.44
C ASP A 262 16.58 -2.56 -4.25
N PRO A 263 16.31 -1.30 -4.66
CA PRO A 263 15.00 -0.70 -4.59
C PRO A 263 13.89 -1.48 -5.30
N PHE A 264 14.21 -2.12 -6.43
CA PHE A 264 13.21 -2.78 -7.26
C PHE A 264 12.68 -4.05 -6.61
N ASN A 265 13.48 -4.67 -5.74
CA ASN A 265 13.12 -5.91 -5.04
C ASN A 265 12.51 -5.69 -3.64
N VAL A 266 12.22 -4.44 -3.25
CA VAL A 266 11.73 -4.12 -1.90
C VAL A 266 10.45 -4.90 -1.54
N TYR A 267 9.48 -5.02 -2.44
CA TYR A 267 8.23 -5.74 -2.16
C TYR A 267 8.48 -7.23 -1.95
N ARG A 268 9.30 -7.85 -2.80
CA ARG A 268 9.71 -9.26 -2.67
C ARG A 268 10.47 -9.48 -1.36
N PHE A 269 11.32 -8.54 -0.97
CA PHE A 269 12.07 -8.61 0.27
C PHE A 269 11.17 -8.48 1.50
N ILE A 270 10.28 -7.49 1.54
CA ILE A 270 9.25 -7.34 2.59
C ILE A 270 8.45 -8.64 2.71
N ARG A 271 7.97 -9.18 1.58
CA ARG A 271 7.26 -10.46 1.56
C ARG A 271 8.11 -11.57 2.19
N SER A 272 9.35 -11.76 1.75
CA SER A 272 10.22 -12.83 2.26
C SER A 272 10.49 -12.78 3.77
N LYS A 273 10.41 -11.59 4.38
CA LYS A 273 10.71 -11.38 5.81
C LYS A 273 9.49 -11.40 6.71
N PHE A 274 8.31 -11.05 6.18
CA PHE A 274 7.08 -10.91 6.96
C PHE A 274 6.01 -11.92 6.57
N TYR A 275 6.20 -12.66 5.48
CA TYR A 275 5.34 -13.77 5.14
C TYR A 275 5.56 -14.91 6.13
N SER A 276 4.79 -14.89 7.22
CA SER A 276 4.65 -16.04 8.08
C SER A 276 3.70 -17.02 7.40
N GLY A 277 4.20 -18.18 7.01
CA GLY A 277 3.36 -19.32 6.62
C GLY A 277 2.66 -19.99 7.80
N ILE A 278 2.82 -19.47 9.02
CA ILE A 278 2.39 -20.11 10.26
C ILE A 278 1.15 -19.41 10.82
N ASN A 279 0.16 -20.23 11.16
CA ASN A 279 -1.09 -19.93 11.85
C ASN A 279 -0.95 -18.83 12.91
N SER A 280 -1.28 -17.60 12.53
CA SER A 280 -1.37 -16.48 13.46
C SER A 280 -2.81 -16.32 13.93
N ILE A 281 -2.99 -16.03 15.21
CA ILE A 281 -4.29 -15.62 15.75
C ILE A 281 -4.68 -14.32 15.03
N ILE A 282 -5.85 -14.30 14.40
CA ILE A 282 -6.36 -13.13 13.68
C ILE A 282 -7.66 -12.61 14.28
N TRP A 283 -8.01 -11.38 13.93
CA TRP A 283 -9.39 -10.91 14.09
C TRP A 283 -10.30 -11.59 13.06
N ILE A 284 -11.41 -12.16 13.53
CA ILE A 284 -12.41 -12.81 12.71
C ILE A 284 -13.72 -12.03 12.87
N PRO A 285 -14.21 -11.34 11.81
CA PRO A 285 -15.51 -10.70 11.86
C PRO A 285 -16.60 -11.71 12.21
N TYR A 286 -17.47 -11.37 13.17
CA TYR A 286 -18.51 -12.28 13.66
C TYR A 286 -19.42 -12.79 12.54
N SER A 287 -19.67 -11.97 11.52
CA SER A 287 -20.45 -12.34 10.32
C SER A 287 -19.87 -13.49 9.50
N GLN A 288 -18.60 -13.86 9.71
CA GLN A 288 -17.97 -15.03 9.09
C GLN A 288 -18.24 -16.34 9.85
N ILE A 289 -18.72 -16.26 11.10
CA ILE A 289 -19.09 -17.40 11.93
C ILE A 289 -20.58 -17.70 11.73
N ARG A 290 -20.90 -18.94 11.40
CA ARG A 290 -22.27 -19.39 11.09
C ARG A 290 -22.60 -20.68 11.84
N ASN A 291 -23.89 -21.02 11.91
CA ASN A 291 -24.38 -22.29 12.42
C ASN A 291 -23.93 -22.62 13.87
N LEU A 292 -23.98 -21.63 14.76
CA LEU A 292 -23.63 -21.79 16.17
C LEU A 292 -24.60 -22.77 16.86
N LYS A 293 -24.10 -23.96 17.19
CA LYS A 293 -24.80 -24.98 17.97
C LYS A 293 -24.07 -25.20 19.29
N LYS A 294 -24.72 -24.90 20.41
CA LYS A 294 -24.17 -25.12 21.76
C LYS A 294 -23.84 -26.61 21.95
N ILE A 295 -22.64 -26.90 22.44
CA ILE A 295 -22.18 -28.28 22.72
C ILE A 295 -21.80 -28.49 24.19
N ALA A 296 -21.39 -27.43 24.90
CA ALA A 296 -21.07 -27.49 26.33
C ALA A 296 -21.23 -26.12 26.99
N GLU A 297 -21.43 -26.13 28.30
CA GLU A 297 -21.47 -24.94 29.15
C GLU A 297 -20.75 -25.25 30.46
N GLY A 298 -19.86 -24.34 30.85
CA GLY A 298 -19.22 -24.36 32.16
C GLY A 298 -19.46 -23.03 32.88
N GLY A 299 -18.84 -22.85 34.04
CA GLY A 299 -19.03 -21.65 34.87
C GLY A 299 -18.54 -20.34 34.22
N PHE A 300 -17.59 -20.41 33.28
CA PHE A 300 -16.94 -19.22 32.69
C PHE A 300 -17.15 -19.07 31.19
N SER A 301 -17.65 -20.10 30.51
CA SER A 301 -17.76 -20.10 29.05
C SER A 301 -18.81 -21.07 28.53
N VAL A 302 -19.32 -20.76 27.35
CA VAL A 302 -20.18 -21.63 26.55
C VAL A 302 -19.43 -22.00 25.28
N ILE A 303 -19.38 -23.31 24.97
CA ILE A 303 -18.73 -23.82 23.77
C ILE A 303 -19.80 -24.10 22.72
N TYR A 304 -19.56 -23.62 21.51
CA TYR A 304 -20.38 -23.87 20.33
C TYR A 304 -19.57 -24.61 19.27
N LYS A 305 -20.22 -25.53 18.55
CA LYS A 305 -19.79 -25.93 17.22
C LYS A 305 -20.29 -24.87 16.24
N ALA A 306 -19.45 -24.42 15.33
CA ALA A 306 -19.81 -23.47 14.27
C ALA A 306 -19.07 -23.79 12.98
N THR A 307 -19.48 -23.13 11.90
CA THR A 307 -18.76 -23.13 10.62
C THR A 307 -18.17 -21.74 10.40
N TRP A 308 -16.87 -21.66 10.10
CA TRP A 308 -16.19 -20.42 9.74
C TRP A 308 -15.99 -20.34 8.22
N SER A 309 -16.47 -19.25 7.63
CA SER A 309 -16.28 -18.89 6.23
C SER A 309 -14.96 -18.14 6.05
N VAL A 310 -13.91 -18.83 5.61
CA VAL A 310 -12.58 -18.21 5.44
C VAL A 310 -12.60 -17.33 4.18
N SER A 311 -12.41 -16.01 4.34
CA SER A 311 -12.50 -15.05 3.23
C SER A 311 -11.50 -15.27 2.08
N SER A 312 -10.46 -16.08 2.29
CA SER A 312 -9.38 -16.31 1.33
C SER A 312 -9.58 -17.54 0.44
N TYR A 313 -10.55 -18.42 0.74
CA TYR A 313 -10.82 -19.65 -0.02
C TYR A 313 -12.30 -20.02 0.05
N PRO A 314 -12.87 -20.71 -0.95
CA PRO A 314 -14.28 -21.14 -0.96
C PRO A 314 -14.54 -22.35 -0.03
N TYR A 315 -13.81 -22.46 1.10
CA TYR A 315 -13.96 -23.55 2.06
C TYR A 315 -14.57 -23.04 3.36
N PHE A 316 -15.52 -23.82 3.87
CA PHE A 316 -16.01 -23.70 5.23
C PHE A 316 -15.27 -24.69 6.10
N ILE A 317 -14.81 -24.24 7.27
CA ILE A 317 -14.20 -25.12 8.25
C ILE A 317 -15.07 -25.19 9.49
N ASP A 318 -15.26 -26.41 10.00
CA ASP A 318 -15.87 -26.62 11.32
C ASP A 318 -14.90 -26.12 12.39
N VAL A 319 -15.40 -25.28 13.29
CA VAL A 319 -14.64 -24.67 14.39
C VAL A 319 -15.40 -24.82 15.70
N ALA A 320 -14.64 -24.83 16.79
CA ALA A 320 -15.18 -24.63 18.13
C ALA A 320 -15.09 -23.14 18.50
N VAL A 321 -16.20 -22.55 18.93
CA VAL A 321 -16.25 -21.16 19.41
C VAL A 321 -16.45 -21.19 20.91
N LYS A 322 -15.43 -20.73 21.66
CA LYS A 322 -15.51 -20.53 23.10
C LYS A 322 -16.01 -19.11 23.38
N LYS A 323 -17.30 -18.96 23.70
CA LYS A 323 -17.88 -17.70 24.13
C LYS A 323 -17.66 -17.53 25.63
N LEU A 324 -17.00 -16.46 26.02
CA LEU A 324 -16.76 -16.12 27.42
C LEU A 324 -18.00 -15.44 28.01
N ILE A 325 -18.31 -15.72 29.27
CA ILE A 325 -19.44 -15.12 29.99
C ILE A 325 -18.96 -13.80 30.63
N ASN A 326 -19.79 -12.75 30.57
CA ASN A 326 -19.51 -11.42 31.14
C ASN A 326 -18.19 -10.77 30.65
N SER A 327 -17.76 -11.08 29.43
CA SER A 327 -16.50 -10.58 28.84
C SER A 327 -16.68 -9.24 28.11
N GLN A 328 -17.49 -8.34 28.66
CA GLN A 328 -17.66 -6.98 28.10
C GLN A 328 -16.32 -6.22 28.15
N ASP A 329 -15.59 -6.38 29.26
CA ASP A 329 -14.20 -6.00 29.40
C ASP A 329 -13.30 -7.22 29.27
N ILE A 330 -12.22 -7.08 28.49
CA ILE A 330 -11.24 -8.16 28.35
C ILE A 330 -10.42 -8.24 29.63
N SER A 331 -10.65 -9.31 30.39
CA SER A 331 -9.85 -9.56 31.57
C SER A 331 -8.42 -9.94 31.20
N LYS A 332 -7.49 -9.70 32.14
CA LYS A 332 -6.09 -10.13 32.02
C LYS A 332 -5.96 -11.64 31.79
N ASP A 333 -6.89 -12.42 32.33
CA ASP A 333 -6.88 -13.88 32.19
C ASP A 333 -7.15 -14.32 30.76
N VAL A 334 -8.07 -13.66 30.05
CA VAL A 334 -8.34 -13.91 28.63
C VAL A 334 -7.11 -13.64 27.78
N LEU A 335 -6.43 -12.51 28.01
CA LEU A 335 -5.20 -12.18 27.30
C LEU A 335 -4.08 -13.18 27.59
N ASN A 336 -3.96 -13.64 28.83
CA ASN A 336 -2.96 -14.64 29.20
C ASN A 336 -3.25 -15.98 28.50
N GLU A 337 -4.51 -16.41 28.45
CA GLU A 337 -4.91 -17.61 27.71
C GLU A 337 -4.56 -17.49 26.21
N LEU A 338 -4.87 -16.35 25.59
CA LEU A 338 -4.52 -16.09 24.18
C LEU A 338 -3.00 -16.07 23.94
N LYS A 339 -2.23 -15.45 24.83
CA LYS A 339 -0.76 -15.45 24.78
C LYS A 339 -0.21 -16.86 24.89
N SER A 340 -0.72 -17.67 25.80
CA SER A 340 -0.31 -19.06 25.97
C SER A 340 -0.66 -19.90 24.73
N LEU A 341 -1.87 -19.77 24.19
CA LEU A 341 -2.27 -20.46 22.95
C LEU A 341 -1.37 -20.07 21.78
N TYR A 342 -1.00 -18.79 21.67
CA TYR A 342 -0.07 -18.34 20.64
C TYR A 342 1.34 -18.92 20.82
N GLN A 343 1.90 -18.86 22.03
CA GLN A 343 3.25 -19.36 22.33
C GLN A 343 3.37 -20.87 22.19
N CYS A 344 2.30 -21.61 22.49
CA CYS A 344 2.24 -23.06 22.39
C CYS A 344 1.84 -23.56 20.99
N ASN A 345 1.54 -22.66 20.06
CA ASN A 345 1.26 -23.01 18.66
C ASN A 345 2.57 -23.23 17.90
N ASP A 346 3.24 -24.33 18.21
CA ASP A 346 4.54 -24.73 17.64
C ASP A 346 4.41 -25.54 16.33
N GLY A 347 3.19 -25.64 15.78
CA GLY A 347 2.89 -26.45 14.61
C GLY A 347 2.73 -27.94 14.89
N ASN A 348 2.83 -28.37 16.16
CA ASN A 348 2.50 -29.73 16.55
C ASN A 348 0.99 -29.89 16.81
N ASN A 349 0.41 -31.01 16.35
CA ASN A 349 -1.03 -31.30 16.46
C ASN A 349 -1.50 -31.69 17.87
N TRP A 350 -0.63 -31.59 18.89
CA TRP A 350 -0.93 -32.00 20.27
C TRP A 350 -1.62 -30.90 21.08
N ILE A 351 -1.50 -29.65 20.65
CA ILE A 351 -2.13 -28.49 21.30
C ILE A 351 -3.17 -27.94 20.33
N ILE A 352 -4.37 -27.63 20.86
CA ILE A 352 -5.43 -27.08 20.05
C ILE A 352 -5.02 -25.68 19.54
N GLY A 353 -5.04 -25.52 18.21
CA GLY A 353 -4.74 -24.24 17.58
C GLY A 353 -5.86 -23.23 17.82
N CYS A 354 -5.48 -21.97 18.08
CA CYS A 354 -6.41 -20.85 18.08
C CYS A 354 -6.36 -20.14 16.72
N TYR A 355 -7.49 -20.15 15.99
CA TYR A 355 -7.57 -19.47 14.71
C TYR A 355 -7.68 -17.95 14.84
N GLY A 356 -8.36 -17.47 15.88
CA GLY A 356 -8.67 -16.06 15.99
C GLY A 356 -9.62 -15.71 17.11
N ILE A 357 -9.94 -14.41 17.16
CA ILE A 357 -10.80 -13.77 18.15
C ILE A 357 -11.94 -13.11 17.39
N THR A 358 -13.14 -13.15 17.97
CA THR A 358 -14.33 -12.49 17.44
C THR A 358 -15.10 -11.85 18.58
N GLN A 359 -15.84 -10.78 18.30
CA GLN A 359 -16.72 -10.13 19.26
C GLN A 359 -18.17 -10.34 18.83
N ASP A 360 -18.98 -10.83 19.77
CA ASP A 360 -20.42 -10.91 19.62
C ASP A 360 -20.99 -9.48 19.50
N PRO A 361 -21.84 -9.19 18.50
CA PRO A 361 -22.38 -7.84 18.26
C PRO A 361 -23.23 -7.27 19.40
#